data_AF-A0A947QHA8-F1
#
_entry.id   AF-A0A947QHA8-F1
#
_cell.length_a   1.000
_cell.length_b   1.000
_cell.length_c   1.000
_cell.angle_alpha   90.00
_cell.angle_beta   90.00
_cell.angle_gamma   90.00
#
_symmetry.space_group_name_H-M   'P 1'
#
loop_
_entity.id
_entity.type
_entity.pdbx_description
1 polymer ?
#
loop_
_entity_poly.entity_id
_entity_poly.type
_entity_poly.pdbx_seq_one_letter_code
_entity_poly.pdbx_strand_id
1 'polypeptide(L)'
;MSRLAPFEWARGAAWLFPDGSLAIVPGFHDEWIASHQEEAPGCANVADVVIRLGWLSVVSYSQGYVEFMIRSKADERSVHLCAEHLRRNLGKWENALVMTMDEEGYIKLTPADFSPGSFPEGRIRGAFSMD
;
A
#
# COMPACT_ATOMS: atom_id res chain seq x y z
N MET A 1 14.71 0.08 -12.29
CA MET A 1 13.43 0.73 -11.95
C MET A 1 13.69 2.19 -11.61
N SER A 2 12.81 3.10 -12.05
CA SER A 2 12.88 4.49 -11.59
C SER A 2 12.21 4.57 -10.22
N ARG A 3 12.94 5.00 -9.19
CA ARG A 3 12.36 5.35 -7.90
C ARG A 3 11.91 6.81 -7.95
N LEU A 4 10.70 7.06 -7.47
CA LEU A 4 10.19 8.40 -7.24
C LEU A 4 10.75 8.97 -5.93
N ALA A 5 10.65 10.27 -5.76
CA ALA A 5 11.01 10.90 -4.50
C ALA A 5 10.13 10.36 -3.34
N PRO A 6 10.62 10.39 -2.09
CA PRO A 6 9.81 9.99 -0.94
C PRO A 6 8.44 10.68 -0.91
N PHE A 7 7.38 9.88 -0.79
CA PHE A 7 5.98 10.30 -0.74
C PHE A 7 5.45 11.00 -1.99
N GLU A 8 6.16 10.94 -3.11
CA GLU A 8 5.66 11.41 -4.40
C GLU A 8 4.49 10.55 -4.86
N TRP A 9 3.43 11.19 -5.38
CA TRP A 9 2.25 10.50 -5.86
C TRP A 9 2.53 9.81 -7.20
N ALA A 10 2.35 8.50 -7.25
CA ALA A 10 2.52 7.71 -8.48
C ALA A 10 1.18 7.48 -9.19
N ARG A 11 1.23 7.15 -10.49
CA ARG A 11 0.12 6.51 -11.22
C ARG A 11 0.50 5.06 -11.54
N GLY A 12 -0.48 4.16 -11.52
CA GLY A 12 -0.28 2.72 -11.72
C GLY A 12 0.06 1.98 -10.42
N ALA A 13 0.48 0.73 -10.57
CA ALA A 13 0.95 -0.09 -9.46
C ALA A 13 2.37 0.31 -9.05
N ALA A 14 2.63 0.41 -7.76
CA ALA A 14 3.93 0.81 -7.22
C ALA A 14 4.28 0.09 -5.91
N TRP A 15 5.57 -0.08 -5.64
CA TRP A 15 6.07 -0.60 -4.37
C TRP A 15 6.46 0.54 -3.43
N LEU A 16 5.90 0.58 -2.21
CA LEU A 16 6.29 1.55 -1.17
C LEU A 16 7.43 0.98 -0.32
N PHE A 17 8.57 1.66 -0.36
CA PHE A 17 9.76 1.27 0.38
C PHE A 17 9.79 1.85 1.79
N PRO A 18 10.61 1.28 2.71
CA PRO A 18 10.73 1.77 4.09
C PRO A 18 11.25 3.20 4.26
N ASP A 19 11.78 3.80 3.20
CA ASP A 19 12.22 5.20 3.12
C ASP A 19 11.13 6.15 2.59
N GLY A 20 9.95 5.62 2.27
CA GLY A 20 8.81 6.37 1.72
C GLY A 20 8.86 6.55 0.20
N SER A 21 9.91 6.08 -0.49
CA SER A 21 9.97 6.12 -1.95
C SER A 21 9.02 5.11 -2.58
N LEU A 22 8.46 5.47 -3.74
CA LEU A 22 7.69 4.56 -4.58
C LEU A 22 8.53 4.12 -5.77
N ALA A 23 8.43 2.85 -6.16
CA ALA A 23 8.91 2.42 -7.47
C ALA A 23 7.73 1.89 -8.29
N ILE A 24 7.48 2.51 -9.44
CA ILE A 24 6.42 2.10 -10.36
C ILE A 24 6.78 0.74 -10.95
N VAL A 25 5.83 -0.18 -10.92
CA VAL A 25 5.95 -1.52 -11.46
C VAL A 25 5.02 -1.64 -12.67
N PRO A 26 5.56 -1.82 -13.90
CA PRO A 26 4.75 -1.87 -15.14
C PRO A 26 3.73 -3.03 -15.18
N GLY A 27 3.91 -4.02 -14.31
CA GLY A 27 3.00 -5.12 -14.03
C GLY A 27 3.55 -5.92 -12.86
N PHE A 28 2.77 -6.02 -11.77
CA PHE A 28 3.17 -6.77 -10.60
C PHE A 28 2.79 -8.24 -10.80
N HIS A 29 3.62 -8.96 -11.55
CA HIS A 29 3.42 -10.36 -11.94
C HIS A 29 4.65 -11.20 -11.60
N ASP A 30 4.52 -12.51 -11.75
CA ASP A 30 5.53 -13.52 -11.37
C ASP A 30 6.94 -13.22 -11.92
N GLU A 31 7.05 -12.70 -13.15
CA GLU A 31 8.33 -12.30 -13.74
C GLU A 31 9.04 -11.17 -12.99
N TRP A 32 8.28 -10.18 -12.51
CA TRP A 32 8.84 -9.10 -11.71
C TRP A 32 9.33 -9.65 -10.37
N ILE A 33 8.50 -10.46 -9.72
CA ILE A 33 8.79 -11.06 -8.41
C ILE A 33 10.04 -11.94 -8.50
N ALA A 34 10.14 -12.77 -9.53
CA ALA A 34 11.31 -13.62 -9.78
C ALA A 34 12.60 -12.81 -9.94
N SER A 35 12.51 -11.60 -10.51
CA SER A 35 13.67 -10.71 -10.76
C SER A 35 14.01 -9.79 -9.58
N HIS A 36 13.14 -9.69 -8.56
CA HIS A 36 13.26 -8.75 -7.43
C HIS A 36 13.10 -9.46 -6.09
N GLN A 37 13.89 -10.52 -5.90
CA GLN A 37 13.87 -11.33 -4.67
C GLN A 37 14.44 -10.59 -3.44
N GLU A 38 15.16 -9.48 -3.61
CA GLU A 38 15.56 -8.64 -2.48
C GLU A 38 14.33 -7.96 -1.83
N GLU A 39 13.35 -7.60 -2.65
CA GLU A 39 12.09 -6.99 -2.24
C GLU A 39 11.00 -8.00 -1.88
N ALA A 40 10.94 -9.13 -2.60
CA ALA A 40 9.96 -10.20 -2.42
C ALA A 40 10.61 -11.56 -2.15
N PRO A 41 11.42 -11.70 -1.06
CA PRO A 41 12.26 -12.87 -0.85
C PRO A 41 11.46 -14.16 -0.71
N GLY A 42 11.79 -15.12 -1.55
CA GLY A 42 11.18 -16.44 -1.58
C GLY A 42 9.77 -16.49 -2.15
N CYS A 43 9.21 -15.39 -2.64
CA CYS A 43 7.91 -15.37 -3.31
C CYS A 43 8.09 -15.73 -4.79
N ALA A 44 7.21 -16.56 -5.35
CA ALA A 44 7.23 -16.91 -6.77
C ALA A 44 6.15 -16.17 -7.57
N ASN A 45 5.07 -15.76 -6.90
CA ASN A 45 3.92 -15.11 -7.51
C ASN A 45 3.27 -14.10 -6.55
N VAL A 46 2.26 -13.39 -7.05
CA VAL A 46 1.54 -12.37 -6.27
C VAL A 46 0.89 -12.97 -5.02
N ALA A 47 0.33 -14.18 -5.10
CA ALA A 47 -0.28 -14.85 -3.95
C ALA A 47 0.73 -15.11 -2.82
N ASP A 48 1.96 -15.50 -3.15
CA ASP A 48 3.03 -15.65 -2.17
C ASP A 48 3.36 -14.32 -1.48
N VAL A 49 3.42 -13.23 -2.24
CA VAL A 49 3.67 -11.89 -1.70
C VAL A 49 2.54 -11.50 -0.73
N VAL A 50 1.29 -11.78 -1.11
CA VAL A 50 0.12 -11.53 -0.26
C VAL A 50 0.27 -12.25 1.07
N ILE A 51 0.33 -13.58 1.00
CA ILE A 51 0.19 -14.47 2.15
C ILE A 51 1.41 -14.39 3.05
N ARG A 52 2.61 -14.31 2.47
CA ARG A 52 3.86 -14.42 3.23
C ARG A 52 4.39 -13.09 3.72
N LEU A 53 4.18 -12.02 2.96
CA LEU A 53 4.70 -10.72 3.33
C LEU A 53 3.63 -9.88 4.05
N GLY A 54 2.33 -10.13 3.79
CA GLY A 54 1.20 -9.47 4.45
C GLY A 54 0.65 -8.28 3.66
N TRP A 55 0.63 -8.40 2.33
CA TRP A 55 0.37 -7.30 1.41
C TRP A 55 -0.94 -6.56 1.69
N LEU A 56 -0.87 -5.23 1.72
CA LEU A 56 -2.02 -4.35 1.61
C LEU A 56 -2.00 -3.61 0.27
N SER A 57 -3.09 -3.73 -0.48
CA SER A 57 -3.37 -2.90 -1.66
C SER A 57 -4.13 -1.66 -1.23
N VAL A 58 -3.60 -0.49 -1.59
CA VAL A 58 -4.26 0.80 -1.40
C VAL A 58 -4.64 1.36 -2.76
N VAL A 59 -5.92 1.26 -3.10
CA VAL A 59 -6.43 1.74 -4.39
C VAL A 59 -7.09 3.10 -4.21
N SER A 60 -6.54 4.12 -4.87
CA SER A 60 -7.22 5.40 -5.02
C SER A 60 -7.68 5.65 -6.45
N TYR A 61 -8.95 6.04 -6.59
CA TYR A 61 -9.54 6.46 -7.85
C TYR A 61 -9.56 8.00 -7.90
N SER A 62 -8.48 8.59 -8.41
CA SER A 62 -8.37 10.04 -8.56
C SER A 62 -7.41 10.42 -9.69
N GLN A 63 -7.97 10.87 -10.83
CA GLN A 63 -7.21 11.25 -12.05
C GLN A 63 -6.02 10.32 -12.39
N GLY A 64 -6.25 9.01 -12.33
CA GLY A 64 -5.24 7.96 -12.49
C GLY A 64 -5.36 6.95 -11.36
N TYR A 65 -5.47 5.67 -11.71
CA TYR A 65 -5.44 4.56 -10.76
C TYR A 65 -4.10 4.59 -10.01
N VAL A 66 -4.14 4.55 -8.68
CA VAL A 66 -2.94 4.40 -7.85
C VAL A 66 -3.13 3.19 -6.98
N GLU A 67 -2.20 2.25 -7.09
CA GLU A 67 -2.11 1.09 -6.22
C GLU A 67 -0.70 1.03 -5.69
N PHE A 68 -0.54 1.00 -4.36
CA PHE A 68 0.76 0.76 -3.78
C PHE A 68 0.75 -0.27 -2.67
N MET A 69 1.89 -0.95 -2.56
CA MET A 69 2.09 -2.10 -1.71
C MET A 69 2.84 -1.71 -0.45
N ILE A 70 2.35 -2.14 0.70
CA ILE A 70 3.11 -2.14 1.96
C ILE A 70 3.30 -3.56 2.47
N ARG A 71 4.38 -3.79 3.23
CA ARG A 71 4.79 -5.14 3.61
C ARG A 71 3.72 -5.84 4.42
N SER A 72 3.35 -5.31 5.59
CA SER A 72 2.41 -5.98 6.49
C SER A 72 1.51 -5.01 7.25
N LYS A 73 0.24 -5.39 7.46
CA LYS A 73 -0.68 -4.72 8.41
C LYS A 73 -0.26 -4.88 9.88
N ALA A 74 0.46 -5.96 10.20
CA ALA A 74 0.95 -6.23 11.55
C ALA A 74 2.18 -5.38 11.87
N ASP A 75 2.94 -4.98 10.84
CA ASP A 75 4.09 -4.08 10.96
C ASP A 75 3.64 -2.62 11.08
N GLU A 76 3.80 -2.07 12.28
CA GLU A 76 3.48 -0.68 12.61
C GLU A 76 4.18 0.32 11.69
N ARG A 77 5.41 0.02 11.28
CA ARG A 77 6.16 0.91 10.41
C ARG A 77 5.54 0.95 9.01
N SER A 78 5.15 -0.21 8.48
CA SER A 78 4.47 -0.32 7.19
C SER A 78 3.14 0.43 7.19
N VAL A 79 2.32 0.24 8.23
CA VAL A 79 1.04 0.95 8.39
C VAL A 79 1.25 2.45 8.49
N HIS A 80 2.22 2.89 9.31
CA HIS A 80 2.54 4.31 9.44
C HIS A 80 3.00 4.92 8.12
N LEU A 81 3.84 4.22 7.35
CA LEU A 81 4.28 4.68 6.03
C LEU A 81 3.12 4.82 5.04
N CYS A 82 2.18 3.87 5.04
CA CYS A 82 0.96 3.97 4.24
C CYS A 82 0.13 5.20 4.63
N ALA A 83 -0.16 5.36 5.92
CA ALA A 83 -0.91 6.50 6.42
C ALA A 83 -0.20 7.82 6.09
N GLU A 84 1.11 7.90 6.25
CA GLU A 84 1.89 9.10 5.93
C GLU A 84 1.88 9.40 4.43
N HIS A 85 1.98 8.37 3.57
CA HIS A 85 1.88 8.54 2.13
C HIS A 85 0.53 9.13 1.71
N LEU A 86 -0.57 8.61 2.26
CA LEU A 86 -1.92 9.15 2.02
C LEU A 86 -2.06 10.58 2.57
N ARG A 87 -1.58 10.82 3.80
CA ARG A 87 -1.64 12.13 4.49
C ARG A 87 -0.94 13.23 3.71
N ARG A 88 0.24 12.98 3.16
CA ARG A 88 0.97 13.96 2.34
C ARG A 88 0.31 14.26 1.00
N ASN A 89 -0.62 13.41 0.58
CA ASN A 89 -1.27 13.47 -0.72
C ASN A 89 -2.78 13.74 -0.65
N LEU A 90 -3.32 14.29 0.46
CA LEU A 90 -4.77 14.53 0.64
C LEU A 90 -5.46 15.32 -0.47
N GLY A 91 -4.73 16.17 -1.20
CA GLY A 91 -5.27 16.91 -2.37
C GLY A 91 -5.20 16.14 -3.70
N LYS A 92 -4.69 14.91 -3.68
CA LYS A 92 -4.51 14.05 -4.86
C LYS A 92 -5.50 12.91 -4.93
N TRP A 93 -6.24 12.64 -3.84
CA TRP A 93 -7.21 11.56 -3.76
C TRP A 93 -8.44 11.95 -2.95
N GLU A 94 -9.58 11.31 -3.26
CA GLU A 94 -10.84 11.52 -2.54
C GLU A 94 -11.25 10.30 -1.73
N ASN A 95 -10.96 9.12 -2.26
CA ASN A 95 -11.26 7.83 -1.64
C ASN A 95 -10.03 6.94 -1.82
N ALA A 96 -9.61 6.29 -0.75
CA ALA A 96 -8.59 5.24 -0.77
C ALA A 96 -9.20 3.97 -0.19
N LEU A 97 -9.23 2.90 -0.99
CA LEU A 97 -9.67 1.58 -0.57
C LEU A 97 -8.44 0.81 -0.11
N VAL A 98 -8.43 0.41 1.16
CA VAL A 98 -7.37 -0.39 1.77
C VAL A 98 -7.90 -1.80 1.91
N MET A 99 -7.29 -2.76 1.22
CA MET A 99 -7.67 -4.18 1.26
C MET A 99 -6.43 -5.06 1.41
N THR A 100 -6.56 -6.12 2.20
CA THR A 100 -5.71 -7.31 2.09
C THR A 100 -6.31 -8.24 1.06
N MET A 101 -5.49 -8.99 0.34
CA MET A 101 -5.98 -9.95 -0.66
C MET A 101 -6.25 -11.34 -0.07
N ASP A 102 -5.83 -11.58 1.18
CA ASP A 102 -6.09 -12.79 1.94
C ASP A 102 -7.37 -12.72 2.80
N GLU A 103 -8.04 -11.57 2.87
CA GLU A 103 -9.26 -11.39 3.67
C GLU A 103 -10.39 -10.75 2.85
N GLU A 104 -11.63 -11.12 3.17
CA GLU A 104 -12.78 -10.52 2.51
C GLU A 104 -13.05 -9.11 3.04
N GLY A 105 -13.07 -8.13 2.14
CA GLY A 105 -13.52 -6.78 2.42
C GLY A 105 -12.48 -5.71 2.15
N TYR A 106 -12.87 -4.46 2.37
CA TYR A 106 -11.98 -3.31 2.27
C TYR A 106 -12.40 -2.24 3.27
N ILE A 107 -11.43 -1.44 3.71
CA ILE A 107 -11.72 -0.17 4.36
C ILE A 107 -11.67 0.93 3.33
N LYS A 108 -12.68 1.80 3.39
CA LYS A 108 -12.66 3.08 2.73
C LYS A 108 -12.10 4.15 3.68
N LEU A 109 -11.01 4.77 3.27
CA LEU A 109 -10.45 6.00 3.85
C LEU A 109 -10.84 7.20 2.98
N THR A 110 -11.03 8.32 3.64
CA THR A 110 -11.34 9.64 3.07
C THR A 110 -10.39 10.68 3.66
N PRO A 111 -10.22 11.86 3.05
CA PRO A 111 -9.38 12.90 3.62
C PRO A 111 -9.77 13.31 5.05
N ALA A 112 -11.06 13.18 5.42
CA ALA A 112 -11.55 13.47 6.76
C ALA A 112 -10.93 12.56 7.83
N ASP A 113 -10.53 11.34 7.46
CA ASP A 113 -9.89 10.36 8.36
C ASP A 113 -8.46 10.74 8.77
N PHE A 114 -7.92 11.79 8.15
CA PHE A 114 -6.59 12.34 8.42
C PHE A 114 -6.67 13.72 9.10
N SER A 115 -7.85 14.11 9.56
CA SER A 115 -8.04 15.37 10.30
C SER A 115 -7.30 15.35 11.64
N PRO A 116 -6.99 16.52 12.23
CA PRO A 116 -6.39 16.58 13.56
C PRO A 116 -7.21 15.80 14.59
N GLY A 117 -6.55 14.91 15.34
CA GLY A 117 -7.19 14.05 16.34
C GLY A 117 -7.73 12.70 15.81
N SER A 118 -7.69 12.47 14.50
CA SER A 118 -7.99 11.17 13.90
C SER A 118 -6.81 10.20 14.01
N PHE A 119 -7.09 8.90 13.93
CA PHE A 119 -6.07 7.82 13.99
C PHE A 119 -6.20 6.87 12.79
N PRO A 120 -5.75 7.29 11.59
CA PRO A 120 -5.93 6.51 10.36
C PRO A 120 -5.17 5.18 10.40
N GLU A 121 -4.03 5.11 11.08
CA GLU A 121 -3.26 3.88 11.30
C GLU A 121 -4.10 2.82 12.02
N GLY A 122 -4.89 3.22 13.02
CA GLY A 122 -5.81 2.32 13.72
C GLY A 122 -6.94 1.81 12.84
N ARG A 123 -7.43 2.62 11.88
CA ARG A 123 -8.40 2.16 10.89
C ARG A 123 -7.76 1.12 9.96
N ILE A 124 -6.59 1.42 9.41
CA ILE A 124 -5.86 0.49 8.52
C ILE A 124 -5.60 -0.86 9.21
N ARG A 125 -5.26 -0.87 10.51
CA ARG A 125 -5.09 -2.11 11.29
C ARG A 125 -6.42 -2.79 11.64
N GLY A 126 -7.40 -2.00 12.09
CA GLY A 126 -8.70 -2.49 12.58
C GLY A 126 -9.65 -3.01 11.51
N ALA A 127 -9.31 -2.82 10.23
CA ALA A 127 -10.02 -3.38 9.08
C ALA A 127 -10.17 -4.90 9.12
N PHE A 128 -9.24 -5.58 9.80
CA PHE A 128 -9.02 -7.01 9.61
C PHE A 128 -8.80 -7.74 10.94
N SER A 129 -9.41 -7.24 12.00
CA SER A 129 -9.48 -7.94 13.29
C SER A 129 -10.81 -8.66 13.41
N MET A 130 -10.90 -9.85 12.81
CA MET A 130 -11.77 -10.93 13.29
C MET A 130 -10.94 -12.21 13.37
N ASP A 131 -10.21 -12.35 14.48
CA ASP A 131 -10.29 -13.48 15.43
C ASP A 131 -9.37 -13.20 16.63
#